data_AF-A0A8H8CSN7-F1
#
_entry.id   AF-A0A8H8CSN7-F1
#
_cell.length_a   1.000
_cell.length_b   1.000
_cell.length_c   1.000
_cell.angle_alpha   90.00
_cell.angle_beta   90.00
_cell.angle_gamma   90.00
#
_symmetry.space_group_name_H-M   'P 1'
#
loop_
_entity.id
_entity.type
_entity.pdbx_description
1 polymer ?
#
loop_
_entity_poly.entity_id
_entity_poly.type
_entity_poly.pdbx_seq_one_letter_code
_entity_poly.pdbx_strand_id
1 'polypeptide(L)'
;MLSPTYQVPILYFFLHDTKNDSSGKSAKSPDRHLDLIYNRIVPAPYRSELKSVGILGGLSIGHHPLSDLPVYFVHPCNTPDALRDIARSKPEVTAETYLLLWLGLVGNCVGLHVPSEILIERRNPQSGESFFKS
;
A
#
# COMPACT_ATOMS: atom_id res chain seq x y z
N MET A 1 -9.71 1.00 -4.46
CA MET A 1 -10.96 0.42 -5.03
C MET A 1 -11.01 -1.07 -4.75
N LEU A 2 -12.17 -1.71 -4.72
CA LEU A 2 -12.29 -3.14 -4.44
C LEU A 2 -12.13 -3.97 -5.72
N SER A 3 -11.33 -5.04 -5.67
CA SER A 3 -11.28 -6.03 -6.75
C SER A 3 -12.55 -6.89 -6.74
N PRO A 4 -13.34 -6.95 -7.82
CA PRO A 4 -14.50 -7.85 -7.89
C PRO A 4 -14.08 -9.33 -7.84
N THR A 5 -12.96 -9.67 -8.50
CA THR A 5 -12.45 -11.05 -8.58
C THR A 5 -11.83 -11.52 -7.29
N TYR A 6 -10.97 -10.71 -6.67
CA TYR A 6 -10.20 -11.13 -5.49
C TYR A 6 -10.85 -10.70 -4.17
N GLN A 7 -11.91 -9.89 -4.23
CA GLN A 7 -12.66 -9.39 -3.06
C GLN A 7 -11.78 -8.68 -2.00
N VAL A 8 -10.71 -8.02 -2.45
CA VAL A 8 -9.79 -7.23 -1.61
C VAL A 8 -9.57 -5.85 -2.20
N PRO A 9 -9.21 -4.84 -1.38
CA PRO A 9 -8.86 -3.53 -1.92
C PRO A 9 -7.58 -3.58 -2.76
N ILE A 10 -7.58 -2.84 -3.86
CA ILE A 10 -6.45 -2.59 -4.75
C ILE A 10 -5.92 -1.19 -4.45
N LEU A 11 -4.60 -1.13 -4.23
CA LEU A 11 -3.86 0.12 -4.06
C LEU A 11 -3.43 0.63 -5.43
N TYR A 12 -4.01 1.76 -5.85
CA TYR A 12 -3.60 2.53 -7.02
C TYR A 12 -2.86 3.78 -6.55
N PHE A 13 -1.79 4.16 -7.25
CA PHE A 13 -1.01 5.35 -6.90
C PHE A 13 -0.34 5.98 -8.12
N PHE A 14 -0.13 7.29 -8.01
CA PHE A 14 0.69 8.07 -8.93
C PHE A 14 1.98 8.46 -8.23
N LEU A 15 3.05 8.60 -9.01
CA LEU A 15 4.30 9.11 -8.49
C LEU A 15 4.52 10.51 -9.03
N HIS A 16 4.73 11.41 -8.08
CA HIS A 16 5.12 12.77 -8.36
C HIS A 16 6.63 12.88 -8.21
N ASP A 17 7.29 13.39 -9.24
CA ASP A 17 8.68 13.81 -9.09
C ASP A 17 8.70 15.09 -8.25
N THR A 18 9.38 15.02 -7.11
CA THR A 18 9.48 16.12 -6.15
C THR A 18 10.77 16.91 -6.34
N LYS A 19 11.60 16.57 -7.35
CA LYS A 19 12.71 17.42 -7.73
C LYS A 19 12.17 18.54 -8.60
N ASN A 20 12.37 19.77 -8.14
CA ASN A 20 12.27 21.01 -8.93
C ASN A 20 13.29 20.95 -10.07
N ASP A 21 13.07 20.11 -11.06
CA ASP A 21 13.84 20.16 -12.29
C ASP A 21 13.20 21.23 -13.14
N SER A 22 13.78 22.43 -13.11
CA SER A 22 13.44 23.58 -13.97
C SER A 22 13.60 23.29 -15.47
N SER A 23 13.81 22.03 -15.85
CA SER A 23 13.74 21.57 -17.22
C SER A 23 12.36 20.97 -17.45
N GLY A 24 11.49 21.69 -18.15
CA GLY A 24 10.12 21.29 -18.53
C GLY A 24 10.06 20.08 -19.48
N LYS A 25 10.91 19.07 -19.27
CA LYS A 25 10.83 17.76 -19.92
C LYS A 25 9.86 16.91 -19.13
N SER A 26 8.58 17.29 -19.27
CA SER A 26 7.45 16.40 -19.01
C SER A 26 7.79 15.02 -19.56
N ALA A 27 7.69 14.01 -18.69
CA ALA A 27 7.98 12.62 -18.96
C ALA A 27 7.24 12.14 -20.22
N LYS A 28 7.94 12.16 -21.36
CA LYS A 28 7.37 11.80 -22.68
C LYS A 28 7.40 10.30 -22.97
N SER A 29 7.80 9.45 -22.04
CA SER A 29 7.86 8.01 -22.30
C SER A 29 7.54 7.17 -21.05
N PRO A 30 6.48 6.31 -21.09
CA PRO A 30 6.08 5.45 -19.97
C PRO A 30 7.11 4.38 -19.57
N ASP A 31 7.97 3.99 -20.52
CA ASP A 31 9.01 2.98 -20.40
C ASP A 31 10.15 3.38 -19.45
N ARG A 32 10.61 4.65 -19.49
CA ARG A 32 11.62 5.16 -18.55
C ARG A 32 11.09 5.33 -17.12
N HIS A 33 9.77 5.31 -16.96
CA HIS A 33 9.14 5.53 -15.68
C HIS A 33 9.24 4.29 -14.78
N LEU A 34 9.12 3.06 -15.30
CA LEU A 34 9.21 1.83 -14.48
C LEU A 34 10.55 1.65 -13.76
N ASP A 35 11.67 1.87 -14.45
CA ASP A 35 13.00 1.79 -13.83
C ASP A 35 13.23 2.87 -12.76
N LEU A 36 12.69 4.08 -12.98
CA LEU A 36 12.73 5.17 -12.00
C LEU A 36 11.94 4.81 -10.72
N ILE A 37 10.77 4.22 -10.90
CA ILE A 37 9.94 3.72 -9.79
C ILE A 37 10.64 2.64 -9.04
N TYR A 38 11.15 1.66 -9.79
CA TYR A 38 11.87 0.54 -9.22
C TYR A 38 13.00 1.02 -8.32
N ASN A 39 13.78 1.99 -8.80
CA ASN A 39 14.88 2.55 -8.03
C ASN A 39 14.39 3.35 -6.81
N ARG A 40 13.19 3.95 -6.84
CA ARG A 40 12.65 4.72 -5.71
C ARG A 40 12.01 3.85 -4.63
N ILE A 41 11.30 2.80 -5.05
CA ILE A 41 10.53 1.93 -4.16
C ILE A 41 11.38 0.79 -3.63
N VAL A 42 12.27 0.22 -4.47
CA VAL A 42 13.11 -0.91 -4.08
C VAL A 42 14.45 -0.40 -3.54
N PRO A 43 14.80 -0.72 -2.28
CA PRO A 43 16.11 -0.38 -1.74
C PRO A 43 17.22 -0.98 -2.59
N ALA A 44 18.29 -0.21 -2.79
CA ALA A 44 19.44 -0.56 -3.63
C ALA A 44 19.93 -2.03 -3.51
N PRO A 45 20.10 -2.62 -2.31
CA PRO A 45 20.61 -3.99 -2.19
C PRO A 45 19.68 -5.06 -2.77
N TYR A 46 18.37 -4.82 -2.86
CA TYR A 46 17.39 -5.81 -3.33
C TYR A 46 17.02 -5.65 -4.81
N ARG A 47 17.63 -4.67 -5.50
CA ARG A 47 17.27 -4.29 -6.88
C ARG A 47 17.65 -5.30 -7.95
N SER A 48 18.72 -6.07 -7.75
CA SER A 48 19.14 -7.06 -8.75
C SER A 48 18.30 -8.33 -8.65
N GLU A 49 17.97 -8.73 -7.42
CA GLU A 49 17.13 -9.89 -7.11
C GLU A 49 15.67 -9.63 -7.50
N LEU A 50 15.11 -8.48 -7.15
CA LEU A 50 13.71 -8.14 -7.46
C LEU A 50 13.48 -7.74 -8.94
N LYS A 51 14.55 -7.58 -9.76
CA LYS A 51 14.43 -7.34 -11.21
C LYS A 51 14.23 -8.64 -11.98
N SER A 52 14.86 -9.73 -11.55
CA SER A 52 14.77 -11.03 -12.22
C SER A 52 13.44 -11.75 -11.98
N VAL A 53 12.75 -11.42 -10.89
CA VAL A 53 11.39 -11.93 -10.57
C VAL A 53 10.27 -11.05 -11.16
N GLY A 54 10.63 -9.97 -11.89
CA GLY A 54 9.71 -8.88 -12.21
C GLY A 54 9.48 -7.98 -10.99
N ILE A 55 9.30 -6.68 -11.21
CA ILE A 55 9.23 -5.67 -10.15
C ILE A 55 8.13 -6.05 -9.15
N LEU A 56 8.55 -6.67 -8.05
CA LEU A 56 7.76 -6.95 -6.86
C LEU A 56 6.59 -7.96 -7.00
N GLY A 57 6.59 -8.86 -8.00
CA GLY A 57 5.61 -9.97 -8.15
C GLY A 57 4.12 -9.57 -8.22
N GLY A 58 3.84 -8.28 -8.15
CA GLY A 58 2.52 -7.70 -7.96
C GLY A 58 2.53 -6.20 -8.10
N LEU A 59 3.56 -5.53 -8.65
CA LEU A 59 3.41 -4.15 -9.12
C LEU A 59 3.09 -4.17 -10.61
N SER A 60 2.13 -3.36 -11.05
CA SER A 60 1.66 -3.33 -12.43
C SER A 60 1.28 -1.92 -12.87
N ILE A 61 1.23 -1.69 -14.18
CA ILE A 61 0.69 -0.48 -14.81
C ILE A 61 -0.64 -0.82 -15.46
N GLY A 62 -1.62 0.05 -15.29
CA GLY A 62 -2.89 -0.05 -16.00
C GLY A 62 -3.54 1.32 -16.13
N HIS A 63 -4.85 1.32 -16.36
CA HIS A 63 -5.66 2.54 -16.36
C HIS A 63 -6.42 2.64 -15.04
N HIS A 64 -6.44 3.85 -14.47
CA HIS A 64 -7.20 4.10 -13.26
C HIS A 64 -8.69 4.02 -13.58
N PRO A 65 -9.49 3.16 -12.92
CA PRO A 65 -10.84 2.83 -13.37
C PRO A 65 -11.86 3.97 -13.23
N LEU A 66 -11.51 5.10 -12.60
CA LEU A 66 -12.37 6.29 -12.55
C LEU A 66 -11.90 7.42 -13.49
N SER A 67 -10.60 7.57 -13.70
CA SER A 67 -10.04 8.71 -14.45
C SER A 67 -9.44 8.33 -15.80
N ASP A 68 -9.31 7.04 -16.06
CA ASP A 68 -8.67 6.45 -17.24
C ASP A 68 -7.23 6.93 -17.48
N LEU A 69 -6.59 7.47 -16.44
CA LEU A 69 -5.18 7.87 -16.52
C LEU A 69 -4.27 6.67 -16.28
N PRO A 70 -3.09 6.61 -16.94
CA PRO A 70 -2.07 5.62 -16.63
C PRO A 70 -1.67 5.68 -15.16
N VAL A 71 -1.74 4.55 -14.47
CA VAL A 71 -1.55 4.48 -13.01
C VAL A 71 -0.79 3.23 -12.62
N TYR A 72 -0.06 3.31 -11.51
CA TYR A 72 0.57 2.15 -10.88
C TYR A 72 -0.42 1.50 -9.91
N PHE A 73 -0.37 0.18 -9.84
CA PHE A 73 -1.16 -0.52 -8.84
C PHE A 73 -0.49 -1.79 -8.36
N VAL A 74 -0.83 -2.18 -7.13
CA VAL A 74 -0.44 -3.47 -6.59
C VAL A 74 -1.49 -4.52 -7.00
N HIS A 75 -1.08 -5.49 -7.82
CA HIS A 75 -1.87 -6.62 -8.24
C HIS A 75 -2.32 -7.46 -7.03
N PRO A 76 -3.64 -7.70 -6.87
CA PRO A 76 -4.17 -8.27 -5.64
C PRO A 76 -4.09 -9.79 -5.54
N CYS A 77 -3.50 -10.52 -6.50
CA CYS A 77 -3.66 -11.98 -6.57
C CYS A 77 -3.24 -12.75 -5.32
N ASN A 78 -2.16 -12.30 -4.66
CA ASN A 78 -1.63 -12.96 -3.46
C ASN A 78 -2.14 -12.30 -2.16
N THR A 79 -2.83 -11.17 -2.26
CA THR A 79 -3.28 -10.39 -1.10
C THR A 79 -4.30 -11.14 -0.23
N PRO A 80 -5.32 -11.86 -0.77
CA PRO A 80 -6.29 -12.59 0.04
C PRO A 80 -5.62 -13.64 0.94
N ASP A 81 -4.72 -14.44 0.39
CA ASP A 81 -4.08 -15.54 1.13
C ASP A 81 -3.11 -15.01 2.19
N ALA A 82 -2.32 -13.98 1.85
CA ALA A 82 -1.46 -13.30 2.81
C ALA A 82 -2.26 -12.68 3.98
N LEU A 83 -3.41 -12.04 3.69
CA LEU A 83 -4.28 -11.49 4.73
C LEU A 83 -4.89 -12.58 5.60
N ARG A 84 -5.33 -13.69 5.01
CA ARG A 84 -5.85 -14.86 5.74
C ARG A 84 -4.79 -15.38 6.70
N ASP A 85 -3.57 -15.59 6.23
CA ASP A 85 -2.48 -16.13 7.05
C ASP A 85 -2.11 -15.23 8.23
N ILE A 86 -2.09 -13.91 8.03
CA ILE A 86 -1.86 -12.95 9.13
C ILE A 86 -3.05 -12.97 10.12
N ALA A 87 -4.28 -13.03 9.60
CA ALA A 87 -5.51 -13.01 10.38
C ALA A 87 -5.73 -14.29 11.20
N ARG A 88 -5.14 -15.45 10.83
CA ARG A 88 -5.28 -16.73 11.57
C ARG A 88 -4.97 -16.62 13.06
N SER A 89 -4.10 -15.67 13.43
CA SER A 89 -3.69 -15.43 14.81
C SER A 89 -4.66 -14.58 15.63
N LYS A 90 -5.73 -14.05 15.00
CA LYS A 90 -6.66 -13.10 15.63
C LYS A 90 -8.05 -13.70 15.83
N PRO A 91 -8.65 -13.55 17.04
CA PRO A 91 -9.94 -14.15 17.36
C PRO A 91 -11.12 -13.50 16.60
N GLU A 92 -11.01 -12.22 16.24
CA GLU A 92 -12.00 -11.51 15.43
C GLU A 92 -11.30 -10.44 14.59
N VAL A 93 -11.70 -10.30 13.32
CA VAL A 93 -11.17 -9.28 12.40
C VAL A 93 -12.28 -8.28 12.10
N THR A 94 -12.22 -7.13 12.77
CA THR A 94 -13.09 -5.99 12.44
C THR A 94 -12.67 -5.36 11.11
N ALA A 95 -13.58 -4.63 10.44
CA ALA A 95 -13.28 -3.91 9.20
C ALA A 95 -12.07 -2.97 9.33
N GLU A 96 -11.95 -2.30 10.48
CA GLU A 96 -10.83 -1.42 10.76
C GLU A 96 -9.51 -2.19 10.93
N THR A 97 -9.54 -3.32 11.66
CA THR A 97 -8.36 -4.19 11.80
C THR A 97 -7.94 -4.76 10.45
N TYR A 98 -8.91 -5.15 9.61
CA TYR A 98 -8.67 -5.59 8.25
C TYR A 98 -7.95 -4.53 7.41
N LEU A 99 -8.41 -3.27 7.45
CA LEU A 99 -7.78 -2.18 6.70
C LEU A 99 -6.37 -1.89 7.16
N LEU A 100 -6.09 -1.95 8.48
CA LEU A 100 -4.73 -1.78 9.00
C LEU A 100 -3.80 -2.92 8.59
N LEU A 101 -4.28 -4.17 8.62
CA LEU A 101 -3.51 -5.33 8.16
C LEU A 101 -3.23 -5.23 6.66
N TRP A 102 -4.25 -4.87 5.87
CA TRP A 102 -4.11 -4.66 4.42
C TRP A 102 -3.14 -3.52 4.10
N LEU A 103 -3.23 -2.39 4.79
CA LEU A 103 -2.33 -1.26 4.58
C LEU A 103 -0.90 -1.60 5.01
N GLY A 104 -0.72 -2.30 6.12
CA GLY A 104 0.59 -2.79 6.57
C GLY A 104 1.22 -3.79 5.60
N LEU A 105 0.41 -4.65 4.96
CA LEU A 105 0.87 -5.62 3.97
C LEU A 105 1.18 -4.96 2.62
N VAL A 106 0.19 -4.28 2.03
CA VAL A 106 0.25 -3.76 0.65
C VAL A 106 0.95 -2.41 0.59
N GLY A 107 0.78 -1.55 1.60
CA GLY A 107 1.43 -0.25 1.66
C GLY A 107 2.95 -0.35 1.79
N ASN A 108 3.43 -1.32 2.58
CA ASN A 108 4.87 -1.50 2.80
C ASN A 108 5.62 -1.83 1.49
N CYS A 109 4.96 -2.53 0.55
CA CYS A 109 5.49 -2.81 -0.78
C CYS A 109 5.83 -1.56 -1.60
N VAL A 110 5.22 -0.41 -1.29
CA VAL A 110 5.42 0.86 -1.99
C VAL A 110 5.98 1.96 -1.08
N GLY A 111 6.52 1.57 0.09
CA GLY A 111 7.10 2.49 1.06
C GLY A 111 6.09 3.29 1.89
N LEU A 112 4.81 2.88 1.89
CA LEU A 112 3.80 3.43 2.78
C LEU A 112 3.76 2.64 4.09
N HIS A 113 3.67 3.33 5.20
CA HIS A 113 3.67 2.73 6.54
C HIS A 113 2.47 3.21 7.32
N VAL A 114 1.96 2.36 8.21
CA VAL A 114 0.89 2.72 9.15
C VAL A 114 1.53 3.48 10.32
N PRO A 115 1.15 4.75 10.59
CA PRO A 115 1.65 5.49 11.74
C PRO A 115 1.31 4.80 13.07
N SER A 116 2.25 4.80 14.01
CA SER A 116 2.09 4.20 15.34
C SER A 116 0.98 4.86 16.15
N GLU A 117 0.72 6.14 15.93
CA GLU A 117 -0.24 6.95 16.68
C GLU A 117 -1.66 6.40 16.52
N ILE A 118 -1.99 5.90 15.33
CA ILE A 118 -3.27 5.25 15.03
C ILE A 118 -3.45 3.96 15.85
N LEU A 119 -2.35 3.30 16.23
CA LEU A 119 -2.38 2.09 17.05
C LEU A 119 -2.44 2.42 18.55
N ILE A 120 -1.98 3.60 18.97
CA ILE A 120 -1.92 4.04 20.38
C ILE A 120 -3.32 4.41 20.90
N GLU A 121 -4.13 5.12 20.10
CA GLU A 121 -5.50 5.49 20.48
C GLU A 121 -6.38 4.27 20.82
N ARG A 122 -6.04 3.09 20.29
CA ARG A 122 -6.79 1.84 20.51
C ARG A 122 -6.48 1.12 21.82
N ARG A 123 -5.36 1.41 22.47
CA ARG A 123 -4.98 0.74 23.74
C ARG A 123 -5.72 1.33 24.95
N ASN A 124 -6.40 2.46 24.82
CA ASN A 124 -7.06 3.14 25.94
C ASN A 124 -8.60 3.18 25.88
N PRO A 125 -9.33 2.04 25.90
CA PRO A 125 -10.79 2.04 25.92
C PRO A 125 -11.44 1.98 27.33
N GLN A 126 -10.77 2.44 28.40
CA GLN A 126 -11.39 2.59 29.75
C GLN A 126 -10.65 3.63 30.62
N SER A 127 -11.10 4.90 30.60
CA SER A 127 -11.04 5.75 31.80
C SER A 127 -12.47 6.04 32.23
N GLY A 128 -13.11 5.05 32.84
CA GLY A 128 -14.35 5.24 33.56
C GLY A 128 -14.08 6.05 34.83
N GLU A 129 -14.37 7.35 34.80
CA GLU A 129 -14.63 8.09 36.03
C GLU A 129 -16.14 8.13 36.26
N SER A 130 -16.62 7.11 36.98
CA SER A 130 -17.79 7.24 37.85
C SER A 130 -17.40 8.20 38.97
N PHE A 131 -17.67 9.49 38.79
CA PHE A 131 -17.57 10.46 39.88
C PHE A 131 -18.68 10.16 40.88
N PHE A 132 -18.29 9.61 42.03
CA PHE A 132 -19.16 9.30 43.16
C PHE A 132 -19.92 10.56 43.60
N LYS A 133 -21.25 10.47 43.61
CA LYS A 133 -22.07 11.27 44.51
C LYS A 133 -21.71 10.89 45.95
N SER A 134 -21.30 11.88 46.73
CA SER A 134 -21.57 11.97 48.17
C SER A 134 -21.76 13.43 48.53
#